data_AF-A0AAE0YIL7-F1
#
_entry.id   AF-A0AAE0YIL7-F1
#
_cell.length_a   1.000
_cell.length_b   1.000
_cell.length_c   1.000
_cell.angle_alpha   90.00
_cell.angle_beta   90.00
_cell.angle_gamma   90.00
#
_symmetry.space_group_name_H-M   'P 1'
#
loop_
_entity.id
_entity.type
_entity.pdbx_description
1 polymer ?
#
loop_
_entity_poly.entity_id
_entity_poly.type
_entity_poly.pdbx_seq_one_letter_code
_entity_poly.pdbx_strand_id
1 'polypeptide(L)'
;MITSAHFRAHSIKTRIIFRINIKTYSIKSGMITSAHFRAHSIKTRIIFRINIKTYSIKSGMITSAHFRSHSIKTRIIIRININTYSIKPGMITSAHFRAHSIKTRIIFRINIKTYSIKSGMITSAHFRSHSIKTRIILRINIKTYSIKSGMITSAHFRSHSIKTRIILRINIKTYSIKSGMITSAHFRSHSIKTRIIPRININTYSIKSGMITSAHFRSHSIKTRIILRINIKTYSIKTGMITSAHFRAHSIKTRIILRVNITTYSIKSGMITSAHFRSHSIKTRIIPRINIKTYRIKQGSSLAPTSEHIASKQGSSLGSASKPTASKQGSSTVTTSQPAQ
;
A
#
# COMPACT_ATOMS: atom_id res chain seq x y z
N MET A 1 -17.10 -26.32 -8.67
CA MET A 1 -16.19 -25.19 -8.93
C MET A 1 -16.83 -24.34 -10.03
N ILE A 2 -17.00 -23.02 -9.86
CA ILE A 2 -17.56 -22.16 -10.92
C ILE A 2 -16.40 -21.50 -11.63
N THR A 3 -16.22 -21.83 -12.90
CA THR A 3 -15.15 -21.27 -13.71
C THR A 3 -15.69 -20.76 -15.03
N SER A 4 -15.65 -19.45 -15.28
CA SER A 4 -16.37 -18.87 -16.42
C SER A 4 -15.54 -18.64 -17.68
N ALA A 5 -14.23 -18.44 -17.57
CA ALA A 5 -13.39 -18.22 -18.75
C ALA A 5 -11.94 -18.68 -18.54
N HIS A 6 -11.47 -19.54 -19.44
CA HIS A 6 -10.06 -19.88 -19.61
C HIS A 6 -9.60 -19.46 -21.00
N PHE A 7 -8.56 -18.63 -21.06
CA PHE A 7 -7.92 -18.25 -22.30
C PHE A 7 -6.43 -18.57 -22.24
N ARG A 8 -5.95 -19.31 -23.24
CA ARG A 8 -4.54 -19.65 -23.41
C ARG A 8 -4.16 -19.36 -24.86
N ALA A 9 -3.14 -18.53 -25.05
CA ALA A 9 -2.55 -18.30 -26.37
C ALA A 9 -1.03 -18.25 -26.28
N HIS A 10 -0.34 -18.55 -27.37
CA HIS A 10 1.08 -18.26 -27.46
C HIS A 10 1.30 -16.75 -27.68
N SER A 11 0.74 -16.20 -28.76
CA SER A 11 0.82 -14.77 -29.09
C SER A 11 -0.56 -14.19 -29.33
N ILE A 12 -0.78 -12.95 -28.91
CA ILE A 12 -2.01 -12.20 -29.17
C ILE A 12 -1.67 -10.98 -30.01
N LYS A 13 -2.14 -11.03 -31.25
CA LYS A 13 -1.94 -10.00 -32.28
C LYS A 13 -3.23 -9.24 -32.61
N THR A 14 -4.37 -9.61 -32.03
CA THR A 14 -5.67 -8.97 -32.25
C THR A 14 -6.22 -8.41 -30.94
N ARG A 15 -7.10 -7.41 -31.04
CA ARG A 15 -7.73 -6.83 -29.84
C ARG A 15 -8.71 -7.84 -29.23
N ILE A 16 -8.63 -8.02 -27.90
CA ILE A 16 -9.53 -8.92 -27.17
C ILE A 16 -10.38 -8.14 -26.17
N ILE A 17 -11.67 -8.48 -26.10
CA ILE A 17 -12.63 -7.93 -25.12
C ILE A 17 -13.38 -9.08 -24.45
N PHE A 18 -13.27 -9.19 -23.13
CA PHE A 18 -14.04 -10.13 -22.32
C PHE A 18 -15.03 -9.39 -21.43
N ARG A 19 -16.25 -9.90 -21.36
CA ARG A 19 -17.29 -9.52 -20.40
C ARG A 19 -17.74 -10.77 -19.68
N ILE A 20 -17.66 -10.76 -18.35
CA ILE A 20 -18.05 -11.88 -17.51
C ILE A 20 -18.98 -11.37 -16.43
N ASN A 21 -20.14 -12.01 -16.29
CA ASN A 21 -21.12 -11.75 -15.25
C ASN A 21 -21.41 -13.06 -14.52
N ILE A 22 -21.17 -13.11 -13.22
CA ILE A 22 -21.46 -14.27 -12.37
C ILE A 22 -22.44 -13.83 -11.28
N LYS A 23 -23.58 -14.52 -11.17
CA LYS A 23 -24.56 -14.33 -10.09
C LYS A 23 -24.76 -15.66 -9.38
N THR A 24 -24.55 -15.70 -8.07
CA THR A 24 -24.72 -16.94 -7.27
C THR A 24 -25.52 -16.66 -6.02
N TYR A 25 -26.43 -17.56 -5.66
CA TYR A 25 -27.30 -17.38 -4.49
C TYR A 25 -26.70 -18.07 -3.26
N SER A 26 -26.73 -19.40 -3.22
CA SER A 26 -26.22 -20.18 -2.08
C SER A 26 -25.20 -21.20 -2.54
N ILE A 27 -23.96 -21.07 -2.06
CA ILE A 27 -22.87 -22.02 -2.31
C ILE A 27 -22.43 -22.60 -0.96
N LYS A 28 -22.57 -23.92 -0.78
CA LYS A 28 -22.11 -24.64 0.44
C LYS A 28 -20.58 -24.61 0.56
N SER A 29 -19.89 -24.93 -0.52
CA SER A 29 -18.43 -24.79 -0.64
C SER A 29 -18.10 -24.59 -2.11
N GLY A 30 -17.19 -23.67 -2.45
CA GLY A 30 -16.82 -23.49 -3.85
C GLY A 30 -15.78 -22.42 -4.13
N MET A 31 -15.00 -22.68 -5.17
CA MET A 31 -14.12 -21.69 -5.80
C MET A 31 -14.85 -21.07 -6.99
N ILE A 32 -14.96 -19.74 -7.00
CA ILE A 32 -15.42 -18.95 -8.15
C ILE A 32 -14.17 -18.37 -8.81
N THR A 33 -13.81 -18.86 -9.99
CA THR A 33 -12.73 -18.32 -10.80
C THR A 33 -13.29 -17.72 -12.08
N SER A 34 -13.33 -16.40 -12.19
CA SER A 34 -14.04 -15.79 -13.32
C SER A 34 -13.20 -15.80 -14.60
N ALA A 35 -11.98 -15.25 -14.57
CA ALA A 35 -11.11 -15.22 -15.73
C ALA A 35 -9.72 -15.75 -15.40
N HIS A 36 -9.28 -16.75 -16.15
CA HIS A 36 -7.90 -17.20 -16.17
C HIS A 36 -7.29 -16.95 -17.55
N PHE A 37 -6.31 -16.06 -17.61
CA PHE A 37 -5.71 -15.62 -18.86
C PHE A 37 -4.21 -15.92 -18.88
N ARG A 38 -3.76 -16.66 -19.90
CA ARG A 38 -2.36 -16.99 -20.14
C ARG A 38 -1.97 -16.65 -21.57
N ALA A 39 -0.95 -15.81 -21.72
CA ALA A 39 -0.38 -15.51 -23.03
C ALA A 39 1.14 -15.38 -22.97
N HIS A 40 1.91 -15.99 -23.86
CA HIS A 40 3.36 -15.75 -23.86
C HIS A 40 3.63 -14.27 -24.22
N SER A 41 3.13 -13.79 -25.35
CA SER A 41 3.28 -12.38 -25.75
C SER A 41 1.95 -11.70 -26.08
N ILE A 42 1.86 -10.43 -25.72
CA ILE A 42 0.68 -9.58 -25.96
C ILE A 42 1.14 -8.33 -26.67
N LYS A 43 0.71 -8.21 -27.92
CA LYS A 43 1.07 -7.12 -28.83
C LYS A 43 -0.11 -6.20 -29.14
N THR A 44 -1.27 -6.42 -28.51
CA THR A 44 -2.49 -5.64 -28.74
C THR A 44 -3.26 -5.31 -27.46
N ARG A 45 -4.23 -4.41 -27.57
CA ARG A 45 -5.06 -3.99 -26.44
C ARG A 45 -5.96 -5.13 -25.96
N ILE A 46 -5.99 -5.35 -24.65
CA ILE A 46 -6.92 -6.28 -23.99
C ILE A 46 -7.81 -5.52 -23.01
N ILE A 47 -9.10 -5.86 -23.00
CA ILE A 47 -10.10 -5.30 -22.09
C ILE A 47 -10.85 -6.42 -21.39
N PHE A 48 -10.82 -6.42 -20.06
CA PHE A 48 -11.70 -7.26 -19.23
C PHE A 48 -12.70 -6.41 -18.46
N ARG A 49 -13.95 -6.88 -18.44
CA ARG A 49 -15.00 -6.40 -17.54
C ARG A 49 -15.57 -7.61 -16.81
N ILE A 50 -15.43 -7.64 -15.49
CA ILE A 50 -15.89 -8.76 -14.65
C ILE A 50 -16.82 -8.20 -13.59
N ASN A 51 -18.01 -8.79 -13.48
CA ASN A 51 -18.99 -8.49 -12.45
C ASN A 51 -19.37 -9.78 -11.73
N ILE A 52 -19.24 -9.79 -10.40
CA ILE A 52 -19.55 -10.94 -9.57
C ILE A 52 -20.51 -10.47 -8.48
N LYS A 53 -21.69 -11.11 -8.39
CA LYS A 53 -22.67 -10.88 -7.33
C LYS A 53 -22.96 -12.21 -6.62
N THR A 54 -22.66 -12.28 -5.32
CA THR A 54 -22.86 -13.50 -4.54
C THR A 54 -23.65 -13.20 -3.26
N TYR A 55 -24.68 -13.99 -2.95
CA TYR A 55 -25.50 -13.75 -1.76
C TYR A 55 -24.96 -14.48 -0.52
N SER A 56 -24.75 -15.80 -0.60
CA SER A 56 -24.29 -16.62 0.52
C SER A 56 -23.23 -17.63 0.08
N ILE A 57 -22.03 -17.52 0.65
CA ILE A 57 -20.95 -18.49 0.47
C ILE A 57 -20.54 -18.99 1.87
N LYS A 58 -20.87 -20.26 2.15
CA LYS A 58 -20.56 -20.89 3.45
C LYS A 58 -19.07 -21.19 3.62
N SER A 59 -18.34 -21.41 2.54
CA SER A 59 -16.87 -21.44 2.49
C SER A 59 -16.44 -21.27 1.03
N GLY A 60 -15.44 -20.44 0.73
CA GLY A 60 -15.02 -20.31 -0.66
C GLY A 60 -13.99 -19.23 -0.99
N MET A 61 -13.44 -19.35 -2.19
CA MET A 61 -12.52 -18.38 -2.77
C MET A 61 -13.14 -17.75 -4.01
N ILE A 62 -13.14 -16.42 -4.07
CA ILE A 62 -13.49 -15.66 -5.27
C ILE A 62 -12.19 -15.14 -5.88
N THR A 63 -11.80 -15.67 -7.03
CA THR A 63 -10.70 -15.15 -7.84
C THR A 63 -11.26 -14.58 -9.14
N SER A 64 -11.36 -13.26 -9.27
CA SER A 64 -12.03 -12.66 -10.43
C SER A 64 -11.15 -12.68 -11.68
N ALA A 65 -9.91 -12.22 -11.58
CA ALA A 65 -8.99 -12.19 -12.72
C ALA A 65 -7.60 -12.70 -12.31
N HIS A 66 -7.15 -13.77 -12.95
CA HIS A 66 -5.78 -14.21 -12.91
C HIS A 66 -5.14 -14.05 -14.30
N PHE A 67 -4.11 -13.21 -14.36
CA PHE A 67 -3.45 -12.84 -15.60
C PHE A 67 -1.98 -13.26 -15.53
N ARG A 68 -1.53 -14.06 -16.50
CA ARG A 68 -0.14 -14.46 -16.65
C ARG A 68 0.33 -14.16 -18.06
N SER A 69 1.42 -13.41 -18.16
CA SER A 69 2.11 -13.25 -19.44
C SER A 69 3.63 -13.22 -19.30
N HIS A 70 4.36 -13.55 -20.36
CA HIS A 70 5.80 -13.29 -20.37
C HIS A 70 6.03 -11.81 -20.72
N SER A 71 5.52 -11.33 -21.85
CA SER A 71 5.78 -9.97 -22.32
C SER A 71 4.52 -9.23 -22.73
N ILE A 72 4.37 -8.01 -22.22
CA ILE A 72 3.22 -7.14 -22.49
C ILE A 72 3.73 -5.86 -23.13
N LYS A 73 3.48 -5.74 -24.43
CA LYS A 73 3.90 -4.61 -25.25
C LYS A 73 2.78 -3.61 -25.51
N THR A 74 1.62 -3.77 -24.86
CA THR A 74 0.41 -2.96 -25.14
C THR A 74 -0.53 -2.82 -23.95
N ARG A 75 -1.50 -1.92 -24.09
CA ARG A 75 -2.39 -1.48 -23.03
C ARG A 75 -3.33 -2.60 -22.57
N ILE A 76 -3.37 -2.84 -21.26
CA ILE A 76 -4.37 -3.70 -20.61
C ILE A 76 -5.30 -2.84 -19.77
N ILE A 77 -6.61 -3.09 -19.90
CA ILE A 77 -7.65 -2.44 -19.10
C ILE A 77 -8.48 -3.51 -18.42
N ILE A 78 -8.47 -3.55 -17.09
CA ILE A 78 -9.27 -4.49 -16.32
C ILE A 78 -10.21 -3.71 -15.40
N ARG A 79 -11.49 -4.02 -15.49
CA ARG A 79 -12.55 -3.50 -14.61
C ARG A 79 -13.19 -4.68 -13.88
N ILE A 80 -13.21 -4.61 -12.55
CA ILE A 80 -13.75 -5.66 -11.71
C ILE A 80 -14.72 -5.04 -10.70
N ASN A 81 -15.91 -5.61 -10.61
CA ASN A 81 -16.90 -5.30 -9.60
C ASN A 81 -17.27 -6.60 -8.86
N ILE A 82 -17.13 -6.61 -7.54
CA ILE A 82 -17.49 -7.74 -6.69
C ILE A 82 -18.45 -7.23 -5.64
N ASN A 83 -19.64 -7.81 -5.56
CA ASN A 83 -20.62 -7.53 -4.53
C ASN A 83 -21.01 -8.82 -3.82
N THR A 84 -20.67 -8.93 -2.53
CA THR A 84 -20.91 -10.14 -1.75
C THR A 84 -21.70 -9.82 -0.49
N TYR A 85 -22.79 -10.54 -0.22
CA TYR A 85 -23.60 -10.28 0.98
C TYR A 85 -23.04 -11.02 2.21
N SER A 86 -22.90 -12.34 2.15
CA SER A 86 -22.37 -13.13 3.27
C SER A 86 -21.32 -14.12 2.81
N ILE A 87 -20.11 -14.00 3.37
CA ILE A 87 -19.02 -14.97 3.20
C ILE A 87 -18.55 -15.39 4.59
N LYS A 88 -18.52 -16.69 4.89
CA LYS A 88 -18.06 -17.19 6.20
C LYS A 88 -16.51 -17.22 6.29
N PRO A 89 -15.76 -18.33 6.17
CA PRO A 89 -14.36 -18.26 5.82
C PRO A 89 -14.23 -18.08 4.29
N GLY A 90 -13.45 -17.10 3.85
CA GLY A 90 -13.21 -16.97 2.42
C GLY A 90 -12.16 -15.95 2.02
N MET A 91 -11.65 -16.11 0.80
CA MET A 91 -10.69 -15.19 0.21
C MET A 91 -11.29 -14.54 -1.03
N ILE A 92 -11.25 -13.22 -1.10
CA ILE A 92 -11.57 -12.46 -2.30
C ILE A 92 -10.26 -11.95 -2.89
N THR A 93 -9.86 -12.50 -4.03
CA THR A 93 -8.77 -11.98 -4.85
C THR A 93 -9.34 -11.40 -6.14
N SER A 94 -9.47 -10.08 -6.24
CA SER A 94 -10.06 -9.50 -7.46
C SER A 94 -9.12 -9.62 -8.65
N ALA A 95 -7.88 -9.19 -8.51
CA ALA A 95 -6.90 -9.22 -9.59
C ALA A 95 -5.56 -9.77 -9.11
N HIS A 96 -5.10 -10.85 -9.74
CA HIS A 96 -3.74 -11.33 -9.63
C HIS A 96 -3.05 -11.25 -10.99
N PHE A 97 -2.02 -10.43 -11.08
CA PHE A 97 -1.32 -10.09 -12.31
C PHE A 97 0.15 -10.49 -12.22
N ARG A 98 0.57 -11.37 -13.12
CA ARG A 98 1.94 -11.82 -13.27
C ARG A 98 2.44 -11.55 -14.68
N ALA A 99 3.54 -10.79 -14.80
CA ALA A 99 4.17 -10.55 -16.09
C ALA A 99 5.69 -10.54 -15.95
N HIS A 100 6.45 -11.19 -16.83
CA HIS A 100 7.92 -11.07 -16.76
C HIS A 100 8.33 -9.61 -17.08
N SER A 101 7.90 -9.07 -18.22
CA SER A 101 8.13 -7.68 -18.60
C SER A 101 6.86 -6.93 -18.97
N ILE A 102 6.70 -5.73 -18.42
CA ILE A 102 5.61 -4.81 -18.74
C ILE A 102 6.22 -3.56 -19.38
N LYS A 103 6.07 -3.45 -20.70
CA LYS A 103 6.60 -2.33 -21.48
C LYS A 103 5.57 -1.23 -21.74
N THR A 104 4.31 -1.37 -21.29
CA THR A 104 3.28 -0.33 -21.52
C THR A 104 2.26 -0.15 -20.39
N ARG A 105 1.30 0.74 -20.62
CA ARG A 105 0.31 1.19 -19.64
C ARG A 105 -0.68 0.10 -19.24
N ILE A 106 -0.78 -0.15 -17.95
CA ILE A 106 -1.81 -1.01 -17.36
C ILE A 106 -2.78 -0.17 -16.53
N ILE A 107 -4.08 -0.41 -16.70
CA ILE A 107 -5.14 0.29 -15.97
C ILE A 107 -6.07 -0.72 -15.31
N PHE A 108 -6.17 -0.62 -13.98
CA PHE A 108 -7.11 -1.39 -13.18
C PHE A 108 -8.11 -0.46 -12.50
N ARG A 109 -9.39 -0.85 -12.54
CA ARG A 109 -10.46 -0.28 -11.72
C ARG A 109 -11.15 -1.41 -10.99
N ILE A 110 -11.05 -1.43 -9.67
CA ILE A 110 -11.57 -2.51 -8.84
C ILE A 110 -12.52 -1.90 -7.81
N ASN A 111 -13.72 -2.44 -7.74
CA ASN A 111 -14.72 -2.10 -6.74
C ASN A 111 -15.14 -3.38 -6.01
N ILE A 112 -15.01 -3.38 -4.69
CA ILE A 112 -15.40 -4.50 -3.85
C ILE A 112 -16.37 -3.96 -2.80
N LYS A 113 -17.58 -4.53 -2.77
CA LYS A 113 -18.57 -4.27 -1.73
C LYS A 113 -18.86 -5.59 -1.00
N THR A 114 -18.64 -5.62 0.30
CA THR A 114 -18.97 -6.79 1.13
C THR A 114 -19.84 -6.39 2.31
N TYR A 115 -20.91 -7.13 2.59
CA TYR A 115 -21.76 -6.84 3.75
C TYR A 115 -21.24 -7.55 5.00
N SER A 116 -21.04 -8.87 4.96
CA SER A 116 -20.55 -9.63 6.11
C SER A 116 -19.46 -10.62 5.70
N ILE A 117 -18.31 -10.53 6.38
CA ILE A 117 -17.22 -11.51 6.31
C ILE A 117 -16.92 -12.00 7.73
N LYS A 118 -17.14 -13.29 8.02
CA LYS A 118 -16.79 -13.84 9.35
C LYS A 118 -15.28 -13.97 9.52
N SER A 119 -14.60 -14.59 8.56
CA SER A 119 -13.15 -14.73 8.55
C SER A 119 -12.66 -14.64 7.11
N GLY A 120 -11.68 -13.80 6.81
CA GLY A 120 -11.22 -13.77 5.42
C GLY A 120 -10.19 -12.73 5.04
N MET A 121 -9.71 -12.89 3.81
CA MET A 121 -8.77 -11.97 3.19
C MET A 121 -9.39 -11.34 1.95
N ILE A 122 -9.38 -10.01 1.89
CA ILE A 122 -9.67 -9.26 0.67
C ILE A 122 -8.35 -8.77 0.10
N THR A 123 -7.93 -9.34 -1.02
CA THR A 123 -6.82 -8.84 -1.83
C THR A 123 -7.39 -8.24 -3.13
N SER A 124 -7.41 -6.91 -3.25
CA SER A 124 -7.97 -6.30 -4.48
C SER A 124 -7.01 -6.49 -5.66
N ALA A 125 -5.74 -6.11 -5.51
CA ALA A 125 -4.79 -6.23 -6.61
C ALA A 125 -3.42 -6.72 -6.13
N HIS A 126 -2.96 -7.81 -6.74
CA HIS A 126 -1.63 -8.36 -6.55
C HIS A 126 -0.85 -8.32 -7.87
N PHE A 127 0.26 -7.58 -7.89
CA PHE A 127 1.14 -7.44 -9.05
C PHE A 127 2.48 -8.07 -8.78
N ARG A 128 2.88 -9.04 -9.61
CA ARG A 128 4.22 -9.61 -9.59
C ARG A 128 4.85 -9.47 -10.97
N SER A 129 5.98 -8.78 -11.05
CA SER A 129 6.71 -8.65 -12.32
C SER A 129 8.20 -8.62 -12.17
N HIS A 130 8.97 -9.14 -13.12
CA HIS A 130 10.42 -8.98 -13.06
C HIS A 130 10.78 -7.51 -13.31
N SER A 131 10.28 -6.91 -14.39
CA SER A 131 10.51 -5.50 -14.69
C SER A 131 9.24 -4.78 -15.15
N ILE A 132 8.97 -3.67 -14.48
CA ILE A 132 7.93 -2.71 -14.88
C ILE A 132 8.66 -1.52 -15.50
N LYS A 133 8.50 -1.34 -16.83
CA LYS A 133 9.18 -0.31 -17.65
C LYS A 133 8.27 0.82 -18.13
N THR A 134 6.95 0.78 -17.87
CA THR A 134 6.09 1.99 -17.97
C THR A 134 4.99 2.10 -16.88
N ARG A 135 3.91 2.84 -17.15
CA ARG A 135 2.95 3.38 -16.18
C ARG A 135 1.89 2.38 -15.72
N ILE A 136 1.72 2.23 -14.40
CA ILE A 136 0.57 1.52 -13.81
C ILE A 136 -0.40 2.54 -13.18
N ILE A 137 -1.68 2.40 -13.49
CA ILE A 137 -2.76 3.18 -12.88
C ILE A 137 -3.74 2.23 -12.22
N LEU A 138 -3.88 2.34 -10.90
CA LEU A 138 -4.79 1.52 -10.12
C LEU A 138 -5.78 2.41 -9.36
N ARG A 139 -7.07 2.14 -9.55
CA ARG A 139 -8.15 2.73 -8.75
C ARG A 139 -8.86 1.59 -8.02
N ILE A 140 -8.81 1.62 -6.69
CA ILE A 140 -9.44 0.61 -5.83
C ILE A 140 -10.42 1.32 -4.90
N ASN A 141 -11.63 0.77 -4.83
CA ASN A 141 -12.63 1.13 -3.85
C ASN A 141 -13.07 -0.14 -3.12
N ILE A 142 -12.93 -0.16 -1.80
CA ILE A 142 -13.37 -1.27 -0.96
C ILE A 142 -14.35 -0.71 0.07
N LYS A 143 -15.56 -1.26 0.10
CA LYS A 143 -16.57 -0.96 1.11
C LYS A 143 -16.97 -2.24 1.83
N THR A 144 -16.71 -2.31 3.13
CA THR A 144 -17.09 -3.46 3.96
C THR A 144 -17.98 -3.00 5.12
N TYR A 145 -19.08 -3.72 5.40
CA TYR A 145 -19.94 -3.39 6.53
C TYR A 145 -19.47 -4.08 7.81
N SER A 146 -19.30 -5.41 7.81
CA SER A 146 -18.83 -6.15 8.97
C SER A 146 -17.75 -7.15 8.61
N ILE A 147 -16.62 -7.09 9.33
CA ILE A 147 -15.55 -8.09 9.30
C ILE A 147 -15.26 -8.55 10.72
N LYS A 148 -15.51 -9.81 11.04
CA LYS A 148 -15.23 -10.32 12.40
C LYS A 148 -13.73 -10.60 12.58
N SER A 149 -13.09 -11.28 11.63
CA SER A 149 -11.63 -11.41 11.55
C SER A 149 -11.19 -11.28 10.10
N GLY A 150 -10.15 -10.50 9.80
CA GLY A 150 -9.64 -10.50 8.43
C GLY A 150 -8.59 -9.48 8.07
N MET A 151 -8.06 -9.66 6.86
CA MET A 151 -7.06 -8.78 6.28
C MET A 151 -7.60 -8.14 4.99
N ILE A 152 -7.51 -6.82 4.91
CA ILE A 152 -7.75 -6.07 3.67
C ILE A 152 -6.40 -5.61 3.12
N THR A 153 -5.98 -6.20 2.02
CA THR A 153 -4.85 -5.73 1.21
C THR A 153 -5.37 -5.13 -0.09
N SER A 154 -5.33 -3.80 -0.22
CA SER A 154 -5.83 -3.16 -1.45
C SER A 154 -4.86 -3.38 -2.61
N ALA A 155 -3.60 -2.98 -2.47
CA ALA A 155 -2.62 -3.10 -3.54
C ALA A 155 -1.29 -3.66 -3.03
N HIS A 156 -0.83 -4.75 -3.63
CA HIS A 156 0.49 -5.32 -3.34
C HIS A 156 1.31 -5.45 -4.63
N PHE A 157 2.45 -4.77 -4.66
CA PHE A 157 3.40 -4.76 -5.77
C PHE A 157 4.68 -5.47 -5.38
N ARG A 158 5.06 -6.47 -6.16
CA ARG A 158 6.31 -7.21 -6.02
C ARG A 158 7.07 -7.21 -7.33
N SER A 159 8.19 -6.49 -7.39
CA SER A 159 8.98 -6.45 -8.63
C SER A 159 10.47 -6.38 -8.42
N HIS A 160 11.28 -6.99 -9.29
CA HIS A 160 12.73 -6.83 -9.18
C HIS A 160 13.11 -5.36 -9.44
N SER A 161 12.59 -4.77 -10.52
CA SER A 161 12.83 -3.36 -10.83
C SER A 161 11.57 -2.62 -11.25
N ILE A 162 11.31 -1.50 -10.57
CA ILE A 162 10.30 -0.51 -10.94
C ILE A 162 11.04 0.72 -11.45
N LYS A 163 11.03 0.91 -12.78
CA LYS A 163 11.71 2.02 -13.47
C LYS A 163 10.72 3.09 -13.95
N THR A 164 9.55 3.22 -13.32
CA THR A 164 8.39 3.95 -13.89
C THR A 164 7.41 4.62 -12.92
N ARG A 165 6.42 5.34 -13.47
CA ARG A 165 5.37 5.98 -12.69
C ARG A 165 4.26 5.02 -12.26
N ILE A 166 4.07 4.83 -10.95
CA ILE A 166 2.90 4.15 -10.38
C ILE A 166 1.95 5.20 -9.78
N ILE A 167 0.68 5.15 -10.16
CA ILE A 167 -0.37 6.03 -9.64
C ILE A 167 -1.44 5.16 -8.99
N LEU A 168 -1.62 5.32 -7.67
CA LEU A 168 -2.65 4.62 -6.91
C LEU A 168 -3.69 5.62 -6.41
N ARG A 169 -4.96 5.26 -6.54
CA ARG A 169 -6.07 5.89 -5.80
C ARG A 169 -6.81 4.78 -5.07
N ILE A 170 -6.69 4.76 -3.75
CA ILE A 170 -7.25 3.72 -2.90
C ILE A 170 -8.22 4.39 -1.93
N ASN A 171 -9.45 3.88 -1.89
CA ASN A 171 -10.47 4.28 -0.95
C ASN A 171 -10.96 3.03 -0.21
N ILE A 172 -10.84 3.02 1.10
CA ILE A 172 -11.31 1.93 1.96
C ILE A 172 -12.29 2.53 2.95
N LYS A 173 -13.53 2.02 2.95
CA LYS A 173 -14.56 2.35 3.94
C LYS A 173 -14.99 1.09 4.68
N THR A 174 -14.81 1.05 5.99
CA THR A 174 -15.22 -0.09 6.82
C THR A 174 -16.11 0.38 7.96
N TYR A 175 -17.25 -0.29 8.20
CA TYR A 175 -18.12 0.09 9.32
C TYR A 175 -17.70 -0.59 10.63
N SER A 176 -17.53 -1.91 10.64
CA SER A 176 -17.10 -2.64 11.82
C SER A 176 -16.03 -3.69 11.49
N ILE A 177 -14.92 -3.65 12.23
CA ILE A 177 -13.87 -4.67 12.22
C ILE A 177 -13.62 -5.10 13.67
N LYS A 178 -13.88 -6.37 14.01
CA LYS A 178 -13.60 -6.87 15.37
C LYS A 178 -12.11 -7.16 15.56
N SER A 179 -11.49 -7.88 14.63
CA SER A 179 -10.04 -8.04 14.55
C SER A 179 -9.60 -7.93 13.09
N GLY A 180 -8.58 -7.14 12.79
CA GLY A 180 -8.07 -7.14 11.43
C GLY A 180 -6.94 -6.20 11.09
N MET A 181 -6.38 -6.43 9.91
CA MET A 181 -5.32 -5.60 9.35
C MET A 181 -5.77 -4.98 8.04
N ILE A 182 -5.62 -3.65 7.93
CA ILE A 182 -5.83 -2.92 6.69
C ILE A 182 -4.46 -2.49 6.18
N THR A 183 -4.03 -3.07 5.06
CA THR A 183 -2.87 -2.61 4.29
C THR A 183 -3.33 -2.01 2.97
N SER A 184 -3.25 -0.69 2.81
CA SER A 184 -3.71 -0.06 1.57
C SER A 184 -2.72 -0.28 0.43
N ALA A 185 -1.45 0.07 0.60
CA ALA A 185 -0.44 -0.12 -0.44
C ALA A 185 0.84 -0.73 0.12
N HIS A 186 1.28 -1.84 -0.45
CA HIS A 186 2.56 -2.47 -0.14
C HIS A 186 3.41 -2.60 -1.39
N PHE A 187 4.60 -2.03 -1.34
CA PHE A 187 5.59 -2.06 -2.40
C PHE A 187 6.82 -2.84 -1.93
N ARG A 188 7.14 -3.93 -2.63
CA ARG A 188 8.36 -4.69 -2.44
C ARG A 188 9.15 -4.73 -3.74
N SER A 189 10.31 -4.10 -3.77
CA SER A 189 11.16 -4.13 -4.96
C SER A 189 12.65 -4.09 -4.67
N HIS A 190 13.50 -4.73 -5.48
CA HIS A 190 14.94 -4.58 -5.29
C HIS A 190 15.35 -3.13 -5.58
N SER A 191 14.86 -2.53 -6.66
CA SER A 191 15.13 -1.13 -6.97
C SER A 191 13.91 -0.36 -7.44
N ILE A 192 13.65 0.77 -6.77
CA ILE A 192 12.64 1.76 -7.15
C ILE A 192 13.37 3.00 -7.68
N LYS A 193 13.38 3.15 -9.01
CA LYS A 193 14.12 4.22 -9.70
C LYS A 193 13.20 5.31 -10.25
N THR A 194 11.98 5.47 -9.75
CA THR A 194 10.98 6.43 -10.28
C THR A 194 9.83 6.88 -9.35
N ARG A 195 8.98 7.77 -9.88
CA ARG A 195 7.87 8.43 -9.18
C ARG A 195 6.71 7.52 -8.78
N ILE A 196 6.48 7.35 -7.48
CA ILE A 196 5.31 6.66 -6.92
C ILE A 196 4.35 7.71 -6.30
N ILE A 197 3.08 7.69 -6.71
CA ILE A 197 2.06 8.68 -6.31
C ILE A 197 0.78 8.00 -5.78
N PRO A 198 0.80 7.48 -4.55
CA PRO A 198 -0.39 6.97 -3.89
C PRO A 198 -1.22 8.10 -3.28
N ARG A 199 -2.52 8.05 -3.55
CA ARG A 199 -3.56 8.78 -2.81
C ARG A 199 -4.43 7.75 -2.09
N ILE A 200 -4.40 7.78 -0.77
CA ILE A 200 -5.00 6.76 0.09
C ILE A 200 -5.99 7.45 1.02
N ASN A 201 -7.22 6.97 1.04
CA ASN A 201 -8.26 7.40 1.95
C ASN A 201 -8.79 6.17 2.69
N ILE A 202 -8.71 6.18 4.02
CA ILE A 202 -9.20 5.11 4.87
C ILE A 202 -10.20 5.74 5.85
N ASN A 203 -11.44 5.26 5.83
CA ASN A 203 -12.46 5.67 6.76
C ASN A 203 -13.01 4.44 7.49
N THR A 204 -12.83 4.37 8.81
CA THR A 204 -13.29 3.26 9.63
C THR A 204 -14.17 3.75 10.78
N TYR A 205 -15.37 3.18 10.93
CA TYR A 205 -16.23 3.56 12.06
C TYR A 205 -15.79 2.89 13.36
N SER A 206 -15.72 1.57 13.42
CA SER A 206 -15.32 0.84 14.62
C SER A 206 -14.27 -0.22 14.31
N ILE A 207 -13.16 -0.19 15.06
CA ILE A 207 -12.13 -1.24 15.07
C ILE A 207 -11.91 -1.65 16.53
N LYS A 208 -12.25 -2.89 16.89
CA LYS A 208 -11.99 -3.37 18.26
C LYS A 208 -10.50 -3.67 18.44
N SER A 209 -9.91 -4.47 17.57
CA SER A 209 -8.46 -4.66 17.50
C SER A 209 -7.99 -4.59 16.06
N GLY A 210 -6.92 -3.83 15.78
CA GLY A 210 -6.39 -3.86 14.44
C GLY A 210 -5.21 -2.96 14.13
N MET A 211 -4.62 -3.22 12.98
CA MET A 211 -3.52 -2.43 12.43
C MET A 211 -3.93 -1.82 11.10
N ILE A 212 -3.76 -0.51 10.98
CA ILE A 212 -3.92 0.23 9.73
C ILE A 212 -2.53 0.64 9.25
N THR A 213 -2.09 0.04 8.16
CA THR A 213 -0.90 0.48 7.42
C THR A 213 -1.33 1.07 6.08
N SER A 214 -1.23 2.40 5.93
CA SER A 214 -1.63 3.03 4.66
C SER A 214 -0.62 2.73 3.56
N ALA A 215 0.67 2.98 3.77
CA ALA A 215 1.69 2.71 2.77
C ALA A 215 2.94 2.08 3.37
N HIS A 216 3.38 0.95 2.81
CA HIS A 216 4.62 0.29 3.19
C HIS A 216 5.52 0.11 1.97
N PHE A 217 6.76 0.59 2.08
CA PHE A 217 7.77 0.50 1.06
C PHE A 217 8.95 -0.30 1.59
N ARG A 218 9.24 -1.43 0.93
CA ARG A 218 10.42 -2.24 1.20
C ARG A 218 11.26 -2.35 -0.07
N SER A 219 12.46 -1.77 -0.04
CA SER A 219 13.37 -1.84 -1.18
C SER A 219 14.83 -1.99 -0.80
N HIS A 220 15.70 -2.43 -1.70
CA HIS A 220 17.14 -2.29 -1.45
C HIS A 220 17.55 -0.83 -1.72
N SER A 221 17.09 -0.25 -2.83
CA SER A 221 17.38 1.15 -3.15
C SER A 221 16.17 1.91 -3.68
N ILE A 222 15.91 3.08 -3.09
CA ILE A 222 14.91 4.05 -3.51
C ILE A 222 15.63 5.30 -3.98
N LYS A 223 15.70 5.53 -5.30
CA LYS A 223 16.51 6.62 -5.88
C LYS A 223 15.71 7.81 -6.42
N THR A 224 14.42 7.96 -6.07
CA THR A 224 13.52 8.94 -6.75
C THR A 224 12.27 9.36 -6.00
N ARG A 225 11.61 10.43 -6.48
CA ARG A 225 10.51 11.17 -5.81
C ARG A 225 9.29 10.32 -5.45
N ILE A 226 8.93 10.29 -4.17
CA ILE A 226 7.68 9.69 -3.67
C ILE A 226 6.74 10.81 -3.22
N ILE A 227 5.47 10.76 -3.64
CA ILE A 227 4.44 11.74 -3.24
C ILE A 227 3.26 10.99 -2.65
N LEU A 228 3.19 10.93 -1.32
CA LEU A 228 2.11 10.31 -0.59
C LEU A 228 1.09 11.35 -0.16
N ARG A 229 -0.19 11.08 -0.44
CA ARG A 229 -1.32 11.79 0.17
C ARG A 229 -2.17 10.75 0.89
N ILE A 230 -2.22 10.84 2.21
CA ILE A 230 -2.88 9.88 3.09
C ILE A 230 -3.89 10.64 3.93
N ASN A 231 -5.12 10.14 3.94
CA ASN A 231 -6.17 10.59 4.83
C ASN A 231 -6.72 9.37 5.58
N ILE A 232 -6.66 9.40 6.90
CA ILE A 232 -7.18 8.35 7.77
C ILE A 232 -8.19 8.99 8.73
N LYS A 233 -9.44 8.57 8.67
CA LYS A 233 -10.49 8.97 9.61
C LYS A 233 -11.00 7.74 10.35
N THR A 234 -10.89 7.73 11.67
CA THR A 234 -11.40 6.62 12.49
C THR A 234 -12.31 7.15 13.60
N TYR A 235 -13.49 6.56 13.78
CA TYR A 235 -14.38 6.99 14.86
C TYR A 235 -14.02 6.36 16.20
N SER A 236 -13.91 5.03 16.26
CA SER A 236 -13.55 4.31 17.49
C SER A 236 -12.53 3.21 17.21
N ILE A 237 -11.43 3.24 17.97
CA ILE A 237 -10.43 2.17 18.02
C ILE A 237 -10.21 1.77 19.48
N LYS A 238 -10.47 0.51 19.83
CA LYS A 238 -10.22 0.05 21.21
C LYS A 238 -8.73 -0.25 21.42
N THR A 239 -8.14 -1.12 20.61
CA THR A 239 -6.70 -1.39 20.59
C THR A 239 -6.20 -1.32 19.16
N GLY A 240 -5.14 -0.56 18.86
CA GLY A 240 -4.61 -0.61 17.50
C GLY A 240 -3.39 0.21 17.19
N MET A 241 -2.85 -0.02 16.00
CA MET A 241 -1.72 0.72 15.48
C MET A 241 -2.11 1.36 14.15
N ILE A 242 -1.90 2.67 14.03
CA ILE A 242 -2.06 3.39 12.77
C ILE A 242 -0.68 3.81 12.30
N THR A 243 -0.18 3.17 11.24
CA THR A 243 1.01 3.59 10.52
C THR A 243 0.61 4.17 9.16
N SER A 244 0.79 5.48 8.99
CA SER A 244 0.49 6.13 7.72
C SER A 244 1.51 5.73 6.64
N ALA A 245 2.81 5.92 6.91
CA ALA A 245 3.85 5.50 5.97
C ALA A 245 5.00 4.78 6.67
N HIS A 246 5.47 3.68 6.09
CA HIS A 246 6.67 2.99 6.55
C HIS A 246 7.62 2.73 5.38
N PHE A 247 8.86 3.15 5.53
CA PHE A 247 9.92 2.99 4.55
C PHE A 247 11.06 2.17 5.14
N ARG A 248 11.39 1.08 4.46
CA ARG A 248 12.51 0.22 4.81
C ARG A 248 13.38 0.01 3.58
N ALA A 249 14.54 0.64 3.55
CA ALA A 249 15.48 0.44 2.45
C ALA A 249 16.94 0.49 2.85
N HIS A 250 17.83 -0.16 2.10
CA HIS A 250 19.26 -0.05 2.39
C HIS A 250 19.78 1.35 2.04
N SER A 251 19.36 1.91 0.90
CA SER A 251 19.62 3.30 0.53
C SER A 251 18.35 4.03 0.11
N ILE A 252 18.20 5.26 0.60
CA ILE A 252 17.17 6.20 0.18
C ILE A 252 17.88 7.46 -0.33
N LYS A 253 17.83 7.69 -1.64
CA LYS A 253 18.39 8.86 -2.33
C LYS A 253 17.28 9.59 -3.09
N THR A 254 16.44 10.36 -2.39
CA THR A 254 15.19 10.89 -2.98
C THR A 254 14.61 12.12 -2.29
N ARG A 255 13.70 12.82 -2.98
CA ARG A 255 12.72 13.72 -2.39
C ARG A 255 11.42 12.98 -2.02
N ILE A 256 11.07 12.92 -0.74
CA ILE A 256 9.80 12.34 -0.26
C ILE A 256 8.88 13.48 0.17
N ILE A 257 7.68 13.54 -0.41
CA ILE A 257 6.64 14.50 -0.02
C ILE A 257 5.52 13.71 0.66
N LEU A 258 5.31 13.98 1.94
CA LEU A 258 4.26 13.36 2.74
C LEU A 258 3.19 14.40 3.04
N ARG A 259 1.95 14.12 2.68
CA ARG A 259 0.77 14.85 3.18
C ARG A 259 -0.11 13.85 3.89
N VAL A 260 -0.12 13.90 5.22
CA VAL A 260 -0.78 12.93 6.08
C VAL A 260 -1.77 13.66 6.97
N ASN A 261 -3.04 13.30 6.85
CA ASN A 261 -4.09 13.74 7.75
C ASN A 261 -4.63 12.51 8.47
N ILE A 262 -4.58 12.51 9.80
CA ILE A 262 -5.13 11.47 10.66
C ILE A 262 -6.12 12.13 11.62
N THR A 263 -7.34 11.63 11.68
CA THR A 263 -8.36 12.11 12.61
C THR A 263 -8.99 10.93 13.31
N THR A 264 -8.88 10.88 14.64
CA THR A 264 -9.41 9.79 15.45
C THR A 264 -10.28 10.33 16.59
N TYR A 265 -11.54 9.91 16.69
CA TYR A 265 -12.45 10.44 17.72
C TYR A 265 -12.27 9.76 19.08
N SER A 266 -12.14 8.44 19.13
CA SER A 266 -11.77 7.73 20.36
C SER A 266 -10.73 6.64 20.12
N ILE A 267 -9.69 6.65 20.94
CA ILE A 267 -8.69 5.58 21.02
C ILE A 267 -8.55 5.19 22.50
N LYS A 268 -8.80 3.92 22.83
CA LYS A 268 -8.59 3.45 24.22
C LYS A 268 -7.11 3.15 24.48
N SER A 269 -6.43 2.42 23.60
CA SER A 269 -4.98 2.26 23.63
C SER A 269 -4.44 2.02 22.22
N GLY A 270 -3.22 2.47 21.93
CA GLY A 270 -2.65 2.32 20.61
C GLY A 270 -1.54 3.32 20.26
N MET A 271 -0.91 3.09 19.11
CA MET A 271 0.16 3.92 18.59
C MET A 271 -0.24 4.53 17.25
N ILE A 272 -0.05 5.84 17.10
CA ILE A 272 -0.17 6.52 15.81
C ILE A 272 1.22 6.95 15.35
N THR A 273 1.65 6.41 14.21
CA THR A 273 2.90 6.75 13.53
C THR A 273 2.57 7.37 12.17
N SER A 274 2.92 8.64 11.99
CA SER A 274 2.71 9.36 10.74
C SER A 274 3.64 8.86 9.62
N ALA A 275 4.93 8.68 9.94
CA ALA A 275 5.91 8.12 9.05
C ALA A 275 7.05 7.48 9.85
N HIS A 276 7.53 6.32 9.39
CA HIS A 276 8.71 5.65 9.93
C HIS A 276 9.70 5.36 8.80
N PHE A 277 10.98 5.68 9.02
CA PHE A 277 12.07 5.49 8.05
C PHE A 277 13.17 4.64 8.67
N ARG A 278 13.47 3.50 8.05
CA ARG A 278 14.59 2.65 8.44
C ARG A 278 15.52 2.44 7.25
N SER A 279 16.73 3.00 7.33
CA SER A 279 17.72 2.88 6.27
C SER A 279 19.16 2.96 6.76
N HIS A 280 20.08 2.35 6.02
CA HIS A 280 21.51 2.45 6.32
C HIS A 280 22.10 3.75 5.77
N SER A 281 21.52 4.29 4.69
CA SER A 281 21.94 5.56 4.12
C SER A 281 20.73 6.36 3.62
N ILE A 282 20.58 7.57 4.16
CA ILE A 282 19.53 8.51 3.79
C ILE A 282 20.22 9.76 3.25
N LYS A 283 20.17 9.96 1.93
CA LYS A 283 20.50 11.23 1.27
C LYS A 283 19.22 11.79 0.67
N THR A 284 18.40 12.44 1.50
CA THR A 284 17.03 12.78 1.12
C THR A 284 16.59 14.16 1.56
N ARG A 285 15.68 14.76 0.79
CA ARG A 285 14.83 15.85 1.26
C ARG A 285 13.44 15.30 1.57
N ILE A 286 13.09 15.22 2.85
CA ILE A 286 11.74 14.86 3.31
C ILE A 286 10.95 16.16 3.54
N ILE A 287 9.76 16.27 2.95
CA ILE A 287 8.87 17.42 3.12
C ILE A 287 7.55 16.90 3.70
N PRO A 288 7.43 16.82 5.03
CA PRO A 288 6.21 16.40 5.69
C PRO A 288 5.23 17.56 5.87
N ARG A 289 3.95 17.29 5.63
CA ARG A 289 2.80 18.05 6.15
C ARG A 289 1.92 17.04 6.85
N ILE A 290 2.00 17.00 8.17
CA ILE A 290 1.35 16.00 9.02
C ILE A 290 0.36 16.75 9.91
N ASN A 291 -0.90 16.30 9.90
CA ASN A 291 -1.94 16.78 10.79
C ASN A 291 -2.56 15.57 11.48
N ILE A 292 -2.45 15.49 12.81
CA ILE A 292 -3.02 14.43 13.64
C ILE A 292 -3.96 15.09 14.63
N LYS A 293 -5.24 14.71 14.60
CA LYS A 293 -6.26 15.15 15.56
C LYS A 293 -6.82 13.96 16.31
N THR A 294 -6.74 13.99 17.63
CA THR A 294 -7.28 12.97 18.53
C THR A 294 -8.17 13.61 19.58
N TYR A 295 -9.41 13.15 19.77
CA TYR A 295 -10.37 13.82 20.67
C TYR A 295 -10.55 13.13 22.03
N ARG A 296 -10.52 11.80 22.11
CA ARG A 296 -10.63 11.04 23.37
C ARG A 296 -9.54 9.97 23.46
N ILE A 297 -8.70 10.09 24.48
CA ILE A 297 -7.60 9.16 24.80
C ILE A 297 -7.81 8.65 26.24
N LYS A 298 -7.71 7.34 26.48
CA LYS A 298 -7.52 6.76 27.83
C LYS A 298 -6.08 6.24 27.96
N GLN A 299 -5.59 6.05 29.19
CA GLN A 299 -4.19 5.66 29.50
C GLN A 299 -3.61 4.60 28.55
N GLY A 300 -2.35 4.80 28.12
CA GLY A 300 -1.57 3.82 27.34
C GLY A 300 -1.51 4.05 25.81
N SER A 301 -1.85 5.24 25.30
CA SER A 301 -1.64 5.57 23.87
C SER A 301 -0.45 6.49 23.67
N SER A 302 0.45 6.15 22.73
CA SER A 302 1.56 7.02 22.31
C SER A 302 1.28 7.65 20.95
N LEU A 303 1.44 8.98 20.89
CA LEU A 303 1.48 9.71 19.63
C LEU A 303 2.96 9.96 19.34
N ALA A 304 3.52 9.27 18.35
CA ALA A 304 4.91 9.44 17.95
C ALA A 304 4.97 10.19 16.61
N PRO A 305 5.22 11.51 16.62
CA PRO A 305 5.46 12.27 15.41
C PRO A 305 6.98 12.40 15.18
N THR A 306 7.76 11.32 15.07
CA THR A 306 9.21 11.49 14.89
C THR A 306 9.83 10.61 13.82
N SER A 307 10.54 11.33 12.94
CA SER A 307 11.66 10.87 12.14
C SER A 307 12.89 10.75 13.04
N GLU A 308 13.26 9.54 13.50
CA GLU A 308 14.60 9.33 14.04
C GLU A 308 15.01 7.85 14.07
N HIS A 309 16.03 7.52 13.26
CA HIS A 309 17.27 6.91 13.73
C HIS A 309 18.34 7.18 12.65
N ILE A 310 19.15 8.21 12.88
CA ILE A 310 20.37 8.48 12.12
C ILE A 310 21.48 7.69 12.81
N ALA A 311 21.94 6.60 12.19
CA ALA A 311 23.26 6.05 12.47
C ALA A 311 24.19 6.54 11.36
N SER A 312 24.72 7.75 11.51
CA SER A 312 25.82 8.24 10.69
C SER A 312 27.12 7.68 11.24
N LYS A 313 27.71 6.67 10.59
CA LYS A 313 29.18 6.57 10.59
C LYS A 313 29.69 7.55 9.54
N GLN A 314 30.23 8.68 10.02
CA GLN A 314 31.07 9.57 9.22
C GLN A 314 32.26 8.75 8.70
N GLY A 315 32.44 8.74 7.38
CA GLY A 315 33.72 8.42 6.74
C GLY A 315 34.30 9.74 6.26
N SER A 316 35.39 10.13 6.90
CA SER A 316 36.28 11.23 6.54
C SER A 316 36.83 11.10 5.12
N SER A 317 37.04 12.23 4.45
CA SER A 317 38.31 12.57 3.76
C SER A 317 38.14 13.81 2.86
N LEU A 318 39.25 14.57 2.80
CA LEU A 318 39.61 15.67 1.88
C LEU A 318 38.95 17.02 2.19
N GLY A 319 39.65 18.12 2.50
CA GLY A 319 41.06 18.47 2.32
C GLY A 319 41.16 19.84 1.63
N SER A 320 41.59 20.87 2.37
CA SER A 320 42.22 22.16 1.96
C SER A 320 41.99 23.15 3.11
N ALA A 321 42.97 23.43 3.98
CA ALA A 321 44.18 24.23 3.76
C ALA A 321 43.90 25.71 3.48
N SER A 322 43.81 26.51 4.55
CA SER A 322 44.38 27.87 4.62
C SER A 322 44.41 28.32 6.10
N LYS A 323 45.62 28.48 6.63
CA LYS A 323 45.99 29.08 7.93
C LYS A 323 46.46 30.54 7.64
N PRO A 324 46.85 31.35 8.64
CA PRO A 324 46.10 32.02 9.70
C PRO A 324 46.16 33.57 9.59
N THR A 325 45.37 34.29 10.39
CA THR A 325 45.77 35.63 10.86
C THR A 325 45.49 35.78 12.34
N ALA A 326 46.52 36.23 13.06
CA ALA A 326 46.55 36.47 14.48
C ALA A 326 46.04 37.87 14.81
N SER A 327 45.39 38.03 15.97
CA SER A 327 45.42 39.27 16.73
C SER A 327 45.23 38.98 18.22
N LYS A 328 46.23 39.37 19.00
CA LYS A 328 46.26 39.42 20.47
C LYS A 328 45.30 40.47 21.02
N GLN A 329 44.90 40.26 22.29
CA GLN A 329 44.49 41.19 23.37
C GLN A 329 43.28 40.56 24.07
N GLY A 330 43.16 40.48 25.40
CA GLY A 330 43.89 41.04 26.52
C GLY A 330 43.24 40.48 27.79
N SER A 331 43.98 40.56 28.89
CA SER A 331 43.70 40.04 30.23
C SER A 331 42.40 40.52 30.88
N SER A 332 41.76 39.65 31.66
CA SER A 332 41.43 39.95 33.07
C SER A 332 40.92 38.70 33.79
N THR A 333 41.75 38.23 34.72
CA THR A 333 41.41 37.42 35.89
C THR A 333 40.38 38.13 36.78
N VAL A 334 39.35 37.42 37.27
CA VAL A 334 38.92 37.45 38.69
C VAL A 334 38.31 36.09 39.04
N THR A 335 38.83 35.56 40.12
CA THR A 335 38.60 34.30 40.83
C THR A 335 37.39 34.31 41.76
N THR A 336 36.89 33.09 42.06
CA THR A 336 36.27 32.61 43.33
C THR A 336 34.90 33.23 43.70
N SER A 337 33.90 32.51 44.20
CA SER A 337 33.92 31.44 45.20
C SER A 337 32.58 30.68 45.23
N GLN A 338 32.67 29.34 45.23
CA GLN A 338 31.74 28.46 45.97
C GLN A 338 32.45 28.13 47.31
N PRO A 339 31.73 27.85 48.42
CA PRO A 339 31.37 26.45 48.64
C PRO A 339 30.03 26.24 49.38
N ALA A 340 29.71 24.95 49.48
CA ALA A 340 28.58 24.30 50.11
C ALA A 340 28.33 24.68 51.59
N GLN A 341 27.06 24.65 51.98
CA GLN A 341 26.47 23.60 52.82
C GLN A 341 25.01 23.39 52.42
#